data_AF-A0A925Y4H3-F1
#
_entry.id   AF-A0A925Y4H3-F1
#
_cell.length_a   1.000
_cell.length_b   1.000
_cell.length_c   1.000
_cell.angle_alpha   90.00
_cell.angle_beta   90.00
_cell.angle_gamma   90.00
#
_symmetry.space_group_name_H-M   'P 1'
#
loop_
_entity.id
_entity.type
_entity.pdbx_description
1 polymer ?
#
loop_
_entity_poly.entity_id
_entity_poly.type
_entity_poly.pdbx_seq_one_letter_code
_entity_poly.pdbx_strand_id
1 'polypeptide(L)' 'LAIAAAQTGAYEDADAYYQDLIRLDPAWSDPGTPDTLAWPDELKETLKQLAE' A
#
# COMPACT_ATOMS: atom_id res chain seq x y z
N LEU A 1 -3.37 6.07 4.73
CA LEU A 1 -4.32 6.72 3.79
C LEU A 1 -4.58 5.82 2.59
N ALA A 2 -3.54 5.32 1.92
CA ALA A 2 -3.65 4.36 0.82
C ALA A 2 -4.62 3.19 1.10
N ILE A 3 -4.44 2.46 2.22
CA ILE A 3 -5.30 1.32 2.57
C ILE A 3 -6.76 1.73 2.81
N ALA A 4 -6.99 2.83 3.53
CA ALA A 4 -8.34 3.31 3.78
C ALA A 4 -9.04 3.74 2.48
N ALA A 5 -8.32 4.43 1.58
CA ALA A 5 -8.83 4.82 0.27
C ALA A 5 -9.20 3.58 -0.56
N ALA A 6 -8.31 2.57 -0.62
CA ALA A 6 -8.57 1.31 -1.31
C ALA A 6 -9.80 0.57 -0.75
N GLN A 7 -9.95 0.50 0.58
CA GLN A 7 -11.10 -0.14 1.23
C GLN A 7 -12.42 0.60 1.00
N THR A 8 -12.37 1.91 0.76
CA THR A 8 -13.55 2.73 0.41
C THR A 8 -13.88 2.75 -1.08
N GLY A 9 -13.08 2.06 -1.92
CA GLY A 9 -13.24 2.05 -3.38
C GLY A 9 -12.67 3.29 -4.08
N ALA A 10 -11.99 4.18 -3.36
CA ALA A 10 -11.29 5.33 -3.91
C ALA A 10 -9.90 4.90 -4.42
N TYR A 11 -9.87 4.06 -5.46
CA TYR A 11 -8.63 3.44 -5.95
C TYR A 11 -7.64 4.45 -6.55
N GLU A 12 -8.11 5.50 -7.23
CA GLU A 12 -7.26 6.57 -7.77
C GLU A 12 -6.50 7.30 -6.66
N ASP A 13 -7.20 7.63 -5.56
CA ASP A 13 -6.58 8.25 -4.39
C ASP A 13 -5.66 7.26 -3.67
N ALA A 14 -6.04 5.99 -3.60
CA ALA A 14 -5.24 4.94 -2.97
C ALA A 14 -3.88 4.78 -3.65
N ASP A 15 -3.87 4.77 -4.99
CA ASP A 15 -2.65 4.73 -5.79
C ASP A 15 -1.81 5.98 -5.56
N ALA A 16 -2.41 7.18 -5.60
CA ALA A 16 -1.70 8.42 -5.34
C ALA A 16 -1.02 8.43 -3.94
N TYR A 17 -1.74 7.99 -2.91
CA TYR A 17 -1.19 7.87 -1.56
C TYR A 17 -0.10 6.80 -1.46
N TYR A 18 -0.20 5.72 -2.24
CA TYR A 18 0.80 4.66 -2.27
C TYR A 18 2.09 5.12 -2.98
N GLN A 19 1.95 5.84 -4.11
CA GLN A 19 3.06 6.46 -4.82
C GLN A 19 3.81 7.48 -3.94
N ASP A 20 3.08 8.28 -3.15
CA ASP A 20 3.72 9.17 -2.17
C ASP A 20 4.46 8.40 -1.07
N LEU A 21 3.95 7.23 -0.67
CA LEU A 21 4.62 6.31 0.25
C LEU A 21 5.95 5.81 -0.33
N ILE A 22 5.98 5.42 -1.61
CA ILE A 22 7.20 5.03 -2.33
C ILE A 22 8.19 6.19 -2.44
N ARG A 23 7.70 7.42 -2.67
CA ARG A 23 8.56 8.62 -2.72
C ARG A 23 9.24 8.92 -1.38
N LEU A 24 8.52 8.70 -0.28
CA LEU A 24 9.04 8.91 1.06
C LEU A 24 10.01 7.81 1.48
N ASP A 25 9.68 6.57 1.15
CA ASP A 25 10.49 5.39 1.44
C ASP A 25 10.46 4.44 0.22
N PRO A 26 11.53 4.40 -0.58
CA PRO A 26 11.61 3.55 -1.76
C PRO A 26 11.46 2.06 -1.49
N ALA A 27 11.61 1.61 -0.23
CA ALA A 27 11.38 0.22 0.14
C ALA A 27 9.95 -0.22 -0.21
N TRP A 28 8.97 0.69 -0.21
CA TRP A 28 7.59 0.37 -0.56
C TRP A 28 7.38 0.04 -2.03
N SER A 29 8.37 0.25 -2.90
CA SER A 29 8.32 -0.25 -4.28
C SER A 29 8.48 -1.77 -4.35
N ASP A 30 8.96 -2.43 -3.29
CA ASP A 30 9.07 -3.88 -3.21
C ASP A 30 7.76 -4.47 -2.62
N PRO A 31 7.05 -5.35 -3.35
CA PRO A 31 5.83 -5.97 -2.85
C PRO A 31 6.07 -6.91 -1.65
N GLY A 32 7.32 -7.24 -1.33
CA GLY A 32 7.70 -7.97 -0.12
C GLY A 32 7.81 -7.09 1.14
N THR A 33 7.87 -5.76 0.99
CA THR A 33 7.99 -4.84 2.14
C THR A 33 6.86 -4.98 3.16
N PRO A 34 5.58 -5.12 2.76
CA PRO A 34 4.48 -5.36 3.70
C PRO A 34 4.65 -6.63 4.54
N ASP A 35 5.31 -7.68 4.03
CA ASP A 35 5.50 -8.95 4.75
C ASP A 35 6.44 -8.80 5.95
N THR A 36 7.33 -7.82 5.92
CA THR A 36 8.23 -7.48 7.03
C THR A 36 7.51 -6.82 8.21
N LEU A 37 6.29 -6.31 7.99
CA LEU A 37 5.51 -5.61 8.99
C LEU A 37 4.69 -6.60 9.84
N ALA A 38 4.56 -6.32 11.13
CA ALA A 38 3.66 -7.05 12.03
C ALA A 38 2.18 -6.57 11.89
N TRP A 39 1.73 -6.36 10.65
CA TRP A 39 0.36 -5.92 10.34
C TRP A 39 -0.55 -7.11 10.01
N PRO A 40 -1.88 -6.97 10.13
CA PRO A 40 -2.84 -7.96 9.66
C PRO A 40 -2.65 -8.28 8.17
N ASP A 41 -2.84 -9.55 7.80
CA ASP A 41 -2.69 -10.01 6.42
C ASP A 41 -3.60 -9.24 5.45
N GLU A 42 -4.82 -8.89 5.85
CA GLU A 42 -5.75 -8.09 5.03
C GLU A 42 -5.16 -6.73 4.61
N LEU A 43 -4.43 -6.06 5.52
CA LEU A 43 -3.80 -4.78 5.23
C LEU A 43 -2.58 -4.97 4.32
N LYS A 44 -1.82 -6.05 4.51
CA LYS A 44 -0.67 -6.40 3.67
C LYS A 44 -1.09 -6.72 2.25
N GLU A 45 -2.13 -7.52 2.09
CA GLU A 45 -2.67 -7.88 0.77
C GLU A 45 -3.17 -6.63 0.04
N THR A 46 -3.85 -5.71 0.74
CA THR A 46 -4.27 -4.43 0.14
C THR A 46 -3.07 -3.62 -0.36
N LEU A 47 -1.97 -3.58 0.40
CA LEU A 47 -0.75 -2.89 -0.01
C LEU A 47 -0.05 -3.58 -1.17
N LYS A 48 -0.04 -4.92 -1.21
CA LYS A 48 0.52 -5.71 -2.32
C LYS A 48 -0.25 -5.47 -3.61
N GLN A 49 -1.57 -5.39 -3.53
CA GLN A 49 -2.41 -5.06 -4.69
C GLN A 49 -2.17 -3.64 -5.22
N LEU A 50 -1.77 -2.69 -4.37
CA LEU A 50 -1.38 -1.35 -4.80
C LEU A 50 0.06 -1.27 -5.35
N ALA A 51 0.85 -2.33 -5.15
CA ALA A 51 2.22 -2.45 -5.62
C ALA A 51 2.35 -3.14 -7.00
N GLU A 52 1.29 -3.83 -7.46
CA GLU A 52 1.16 -4.44 -8.79
C GLU A 52 0.84 -3.41 -9.89
#